data_AF-A0A377E196-F1
#
_entry.id   AF-A0A377E196-F1
#
_cell.length_a   1.000
_cell.length_b   1.000
_cell.length_c   1.000
_cell.angle_alpha   90.00
_cell.angle_beta   90.00
_cell.angle_gamma   90.00
#
_symmetry.space_group_name_H-M   'P 1'
#
loop_
_entity.id
_entity.type
_entity.pdbx_description
1 polymer ?
#
loop_
_entity_poly.entity_id
_entity_poly.type
_entity_poly.pdbx_seq_one_letter_code
_entity_poly.pdbx_strand_id
1 'polypeptide(L)' 'MSILVTRPSPAGEELVSRLRTLGQVAWHFPLIEFFSGSTITATC' A
#
# COMPACT_ATOMS: atom_id res chain seq x y z
N MET A 1 -13.25 15.24 -7.37
CA MET A 1 -12.72 14.05 -8.08
C MET A 1 -12.41 12.99 -7.03
N SER A 2 -12.67 11.71 -7.34
CA SER A 2 -12.39 10.60 -6.42
C SER A 2 -11.10 9.89 -6.85
N ILE A 3 -10.20 9.64 -5.90
CA ILE A 3 -8.88 9.05 -6.15
C ILE A 3 -8.84 7.63 -5.62
N LEU A 4 -8.40 6.68 -6.44
CA LEU A 4 -8.11 5.31 -6.05
C LEU A 4 -6.60 5.11 -5.93
N VAL A 5 -6.12 4.83 -4.73
CA VAL A 5 -4.71 4.54 -4.45
C VAL A 5 -4.50 3.04 -4.48
N THR A 6 -3.63 2.57 -5.38
CA THR A 6 -3.33 1.15 -5.60
C THR A 6 -1.96 0.70 -5.07
N ARG A 7 -1.29 1.58 -4.31
CA ARG A 7 0.02 1.30 -3.70
C ARG A 7 -0.11 0.25 -2.58
N PRO A 8 0.83 -0.71 -2.46
CA PRO A 8 0.81 -1.71 -1.38
C PRO A 8 0.93 -1.08 0.01
N SER A 9 0.47 -1.84 1.01
CA SER A 9 0.52 -1.47 2.41
C SER A 9 1.96 -1.44 2.95
N PRO A 10 2.29 -0.53 3.89
CA PRO A 10 1.42 0.48 4.52
C PRO A 10 1.38 1.83 3.78
N ALA A 11 2.12 1.95 2.67
CA ALA A 11 2.36 3.24 2.02
C ALA A 11 1.14 3.77 1.24
N GLY A 12 0.17 2.91 0.90
CA GLY A 12 -1.09 3.33 0.28
C GLY A 12 -2.03 4.01 1.27
N GLU A 13 -2.14 3.48 2.48
CA GLU A 13 -2.94 4.00 3.58
C GLU A 13 -2.42 5.36 4.03
N GLU A 14 -1.10 5.50 4.17
CA GLU A 14 -0.46 6.78 4.52
C GLU A 14 -0.78 7.86 3.47
N LEU A 15 -0.73 7.52 2.18
CA LEU A 15 -1.08 8.44 1.12
C LEU A 15 -2.57 8.82 1.17
N VAL A 16 -3.47 7.87 1.38
CA VAL A 16 -4.91 8.17 1.54
C VAL A 16 -5.15 9.11 2.72
N SER A 17 -4.48 8.88 3.85
CA SER A 17 -4.55 9.76 5.03
C SER A 17 -4.17 11.19 4.67
N ARG A 18 -3.01 11.38 4.03
CA ARG A 18 -2.54 12.70 3.58
C ARG A 18 -3.49 13.38 2.58
N LEU A 19 -4.01 12.64 1.60
CA LEU A 19 -4.95 13.17 0.60
C LEU A 19 -6.25 13.65 1.28
N ARG A 20 -6.75 12.88 2.24
CA ARG A 20 -7.94 13.25 3.02
C ARG A 20 -7.69 14.48 3.90
N THR A 21 -6.51 14.62 4.51
CA THR A 21 -6.12 15.84 5.24
C THR A 21 -6.11 17.08 4.33
N LEU A 22 -5.77 16.93 3.05
CA LEU A 22 -5.84 18.00 2.05
C LEU A 22 -7.26 18.26 1.51
N GLY A 23 -8.28 17.58 2.04
CA GLY A 23 -9.68 17.72 1.62
C GLY A 23 -10.04 16.94 0.35
N GLN A 24 -9.19 16.01 -0.09
CA GLN A 24 -9.47 15.19 -1.27
C GLN A 24 -10.20 13.89 -0.89
N VAL A 25 -11.10 13.43 -1.78
CA VAL A 25 -11.79 12.15 -1.62
C VAL A 25 -10.89 11.04 -2.16
N ALA A 26 -10.34 10.22 -1.27
CA ALA A 26 -9.41 9.14 -1.62
C ALA A 26 -9.78 7.80 -0.95
N TRP A 27 -9.51 6.70 -1.66
CA TRP A 27 -9.73 5.30 -1.26
C TRP A 27 -8.48 4.46 -1.52
N HIS A 28 -8.29 3.38 -0.76
CA HIS A 28 -7.15 2.46 -0.92
C HIS A 28 -7.65 1.09 -1.39
N PHE A 29 -7.02 0.56 -2.43
CA PHE A 29 -7.25 -0.79 -2.95
C PHE A 29 -5.96 -1.30 -3.61
N PRO A 30 -5.05 -1.94 -2.84
CA PRO A 30 -3.76 -2.39 -3.37
C PRO A 30 -3.95 -3.49 -4.41
N LEU A 31 -3.20 -3.43 -5.51
CA LEU A 31 -3.25 -4.46 -6.56
C LEU A 31 -2.25 -5.60 -6.32
N ILE A 32 -1.33 -5.41 -5.38
CA ILE A 32 -0.27 -6.34 -5.02
C ILE A 32 -0.10 -6.28 -3.51
N GLU A 33 0.15 -7.43 -2.88
CA GLU A 33 0.48 -7.57 -1.47
C GLU A 33 1.90 -8.10 -1.30
N PHE A 34 2.62 -7.60 -0.29
CA PHE A 34 3.94 -8.12 0.06
C PHE A 34 3.81 -9.19 1.12
N PHE A 35 4.50 -10.31 0.91
CA PHE A 35 4.62 -11.40 1.87
C PHE A 35 6.09 -11.60 2.23
N SER A 36 6.36 -11.98 3.48
CA SER A 36 7.69 -12.40 3.89
C SER A 36 8.13 -13.61 3.05
N GLY A 37 9.34 -13.54 2.49
CA GLY A 37 9.90 -14.65 1.74
C GLY A 37 10.19 -15.86 2.63
N SER A 38 10.22 -17.06 2.03
CA SER A 38 10.70 -18.27 2.70
C SER A 38 12.21 -18.18 2.92
N THR A 39 12.68 -18.56 4.12
CA THR A 39 14.11 -18.68 4.40
C THR A 39 14.73 -19.70 3.46
N ILE A 40 15.69 -19.26 2.64
CA ILE A 40 16.49 -20.14 1.81
C ILE A 40 17.65 -20.62 2.68
N THR A 41 17.57 -21.83 3.23
CA THR A 41 18.70 -22.44 3.93
C THR A 41 19.72 -22.87 2.88
N ALA A 42 20.80 -22.11 2.74
CA ALA A 42 21.93 -22.51 1.91
C ALA A 42 22.65 -23.68 2.60
N THR A 43 22.58 -24.87 2.00
CA THR A 43 23.42 -26.00 2.41
C THR A 43 24.76 -25.86 1.72
N CYS A 44 25.85 -25.75 2.51
CA CYS A 44 27.23 -25.77 2.03
C CYS A 44 27.63 -27.15 1.50
#